data_AF-A0A821PXU5-F1
#
_entry.id   AF-A0A821PXU5-F1
#
_cell.length_a   1.000
_cell.length_b   1.000
_cell.length_c   1.000
_cell.angle_alpha   90.00
_cell.angle_beta   90.00
_cell.angle_gamma   90.00
#
_symmetry.space_group_name_H-M   'P 1'
#
loop_
_entity.id
_entity.type
_entity.pdbx_description
1 polymer ?
#
loop_
_entity_poly.entity_id
_entity_poly.type
_entity_poly.pdbx_seq_one_letter_code
_entity_poly.pdbx_strand_id
1 'polypeptide(L)'
;TINFQFPAEAANVFPVAMQTSAKHGVIFLVTKYGYVHMFDIESGTLIYMNRISAETMFVTAPYEPTSGIIAVNRKVQVNKINVF
;
A
#
# COMPACT_ATOMS: atom_id res chain seq x y z
N THR A 1 5.97 17.20 6.25
CA THR A 1 4.78 16.32 6.29
C THR A 1 4.29 16.12 4.88
N ILE A 2 4.05 14.87 4.45
CA ILE A 2 3.48 14.54 3.13
C ILE A 2 1.97 14.36 3.30
N ASN A 3 1.18 15.02 2.44
CA ASN A 3 -0.28 14.96 2.50
C ASN A 3 -0.81 14.02 1.41
N PHE A 4 -1.46 12.93 1.81
CA PHE A 4 -2.12 12.02 0.89
C PHE A 4 -3.58 12.45 0.71
N GLN A 5 -3.97 12.78 -0.53
CA GLN A 5 -5.36 13.11 -0.85
C GLN A 5 -6.10 11.86 -1.31
N PHE A 6 -7.27 11.62 -0.72
CA PHE A 6 -8.18 10.54 -1.11
C PHE A 6 -9.43 11.13 -1.76
N PRO A 7 -10.08 10.43 -2.71
CA PRO A 7 -11.33 10.89 -3.33
C PRO A 7 -12.44 11.15 -2.31
N ALA A 8 -13.34 12.09 -2.59
CA ALA A 8 -14.44 12.44 -1.69
C ALA A 8 -15.42 11.27 -1.46
N GLU A 9 -15.57 10.35 -2.42
CA GLU A 9 -16.38 9.13 -2.23
C GLU A 9 -15.77 8.14 -1.22
N ALA A 10 -14.53 8.39 -0.77
CA ALA A 10 -13.75 7.51 0.07
C ALA A 10 -13.85 7.86 1.56
N ALA A 11 -14.93 8.49 2.03
CA ALA A 11 -15.08 8.97 3.41
C ALA A 11 -14.84 7.92 4.51
N ASN A 12 -14.96 6.62 4.20
CA ASN A 12 -14.67 5.49 5.11
C ASN A 12 -13.38 4.72 4.78
N VAL A 13 -12.59 5.21 3.82
CA VAL A 13 -11.31 4.65 3.41
C VAL A 13 -10.22 5.34 4.20
N PHE A 14 -9.46 4.56 4.95
CA PHE A 14 -8.31 5.05 5.69
C PHE A 14 -7.13 4.08 5.57
N PRO A 15 -5.89 4.58 5.74
CA PRO A 15 -4.69 3.74 5.76
C PRO A 15 -4.72 2.75 6.92
N VAL A 16 -4.32 1.50 6.67
CA VAL A 16 -4.15 0.45 7.71
C VAL A 16 -2.71 -0.01 7.85
N ALA A 17 -1.88 0.16 6.82
CA ALA A 17 -0.47 -0.16 6.87
C ALA A 17 0.32 0.72 5.89
N MET A 18 1.58 0.98 6.21
CA MET A 18 2.50 1.71 5.37
C MET A 18 3.90 1.12 5.49
N GLN A 19 4.60 0.98 4.36
CA GLN A 19 6.00 0.56 4.30
C GLN A 19 6.76 1.30 3.23
N THR A 20 8.04 1.56 3.47
CA THR A 20 8.91 2.24 2.53
C THR A 20 9.83 1.25 1.82
N SER A 21 10.09 1.50 0.55
CA SER A 21 11.15 0.85 -0.22
C SER A 21 12.28 1.84 -0.41
N ALA A 22 13.31 1.76 0.42
CA ALA A 22 14.51 2.60 0.25
C ALA A 22 15.21 2.33 -1.08
N LYS A 23 15.14 1.09 -1.57
CA LYS A 23 15.74 0.69 -2.86
C LYS A 23 15.13 1.43 -4.05
N HIS A 24 13.81 1.63 -4.04
CA HIS A 24 13.09 2.22 -5.17
C HIS A 24 12.61 3.65 -4.91
N GLY A 25 12.82 4.19 -3.71
CA GLY A 25 12.34 5.52 -3.35
C GLY A 25 10.82 5.63 -3.31
N VAL A 26 10.10 4.58 -2.88
CA VAL A 26 8.63 4.60 -2.84
C VAL A 26 8.04 4.26 -1.48
N ILE A 27 6.81 4.70 -1.25
CA ILE A 27 5.96 4.34 -0.11
C ILE A 27 4.83 3.43 -0.62
N PHE A 28 4.70 2.24 -0.05
CA PHE A 28 3.49 1.41 -0.17
C PHE A 28 2.54 1.76 0.96
N LEU A 29 1.31 2.16 0.63
CA LEU A 29 0.23 2.42 1.58
C LEU A 29 -0.95 1.51 1.28
N VAL A 30 -1.35 0.72 2.27
CA VAL A 30 -2.49 -0.19 2.17
C VAL A 30 -3.68 0.42 2.91
N THR A 31 -4.85 0.40 2.29
CA THR A 31 -6.10 0.91 2.89
C THR A 31 -6.97 -0.23 3.44
N LYS A 32 -7.93 0.13 4.30
CA LYS A 32 -8.91 -0.82 4.87
C LYS A 32 -9.63 -1.69 3.83
N TYR A 33 -9.88 -1.17 2.62
CA TYR A 33 -10.58 -1.89 1.55
C TYR A 33 -9.68 -2.61 0.55
N GLY A 34 -8.41 -2.80 0.91
CA GLY A 34 -7.48 -3.60 0.11
C GLY A 34 -6.96 -2.88 -1.13
N TYR A 35 -6.98 -1.54 -1.14
CA TYR A 35 -6.22 -0.77 -2.11
C TYR A 35 -4.77 -0.66 -1.68
N VAL A 36 -3.85 -0.78 -2.64
CA VAL A 36 -2.47 -0.32 -2.51
C VAL A 36 -2.33 0.99 -3.26
N HIS A 37 -1.76 1.97 -2.58
CA HIS A 37 -1.20 3.19 -3.17
C HIS A 37 0.31 3.11 -3.12
N MET A 38 0.96 3.51 -4.21
CA MET A 38 2.40 3.66 -4.29
C MET A 38 2.71 5.13 -4.52
N PHE A 39 3.46 5.74 -3.61
CA PHE A 39 3.88 7.14 -3.73
C PHE A 39 5.38 7.23 -3.92
N ASP A 40 5.81 8.23 -4.67
CA ASP A 40 7.20 8.69 -4.64
C ASP A 40 7.53 9.24 -3.24
N ILE A 41 8.65 8.82 -2.65
CA ILE A 41 8.97 9.16 -1.25
C ILE A 41 9.42 10.61 -1.08
N GLU A 42 10.02 11.20 -2.12
CA GLU A 42 10.59 12.55 -2.06
C GLU A 42 9.50 13.61 -2.25
N SER A 43 8.68 13.46 -3.29
CA SER A 43 7.62 14.41 -3.64
C SER A 43 6.26 14.09 -3.01
N GLY A 44 6.02 12.85 -2.60
CA GLY A 44 4.69 12.39 -2.19
C GLY A 44 3.71 12.17 -3.34
N THR A 45 4.18 12.20 -4.60
CA THR A 45 3.34 12.02 -5.79
C THR A 45 2.79 10.60 -5.87
N LEU A 46 1.49 10.45 -6.16
CA LEU A 46 0.89 9.13 -6.39
C LEU A 46 1.38 8.57 -7.74
N ILE A 47 2.07 7.42 -7.69
CA ILE A 47 2.58 6.71 -8.87
C ILE A 47 1.57 5.66 -9.33
N TYR A 48 0.99 4.93 -8.39
CA TYR A 48 0.10 3.79 -8.69
C TYR A 48 -0.97 3.63 -7.63
N MET A 49 -2.17 3.26 -8.06
CA MET A 49 -3.27 2.87 -7.21
C MET A 49 -4.02 1.69 -7.84
N ASN A 50 -4.25 0.64 -7.07
CA ASN A 50 -5.15 -0.45 -7.49
C ASN A 50 -5.73 -1.19 -6.29
N ARG A 51 -6.89 -1.82 -6.49
CA ARG A 51 -7.48 -2.73 -5.52
C ARG A 51 -6.90 -4.13 -5.70
N ILE A 52 -6.12 -4.58 -4.72
CA ILE A 52 -5.49 -5.91 -4.73
C ILE A 52 -6.30 -6.97 -3.98
N SER A 53 -7.24 -6.55 -3.14
CA SER A 53 -8.11 -7.49 -2.43
C SER A 53 -9.49 -6.92 -2.17
N ALA A 54 -10.50 -7.78 -2.20
CA ALA A 54 -11.84 -7.43 -1.75
C ALA A 54 -11.95 -7.39 -0.21
N GLU A 55 -11.04 -8.09 0.48
CA GLU A 55 -10.96 -8.20 1.92
C GLU A 55 -9.92 -7.23 2.51
N THR A 56 -10.09 -6.85 3.77
CA THR A 56 -9.06 -6.10 4.48
C THR A 56 -7.77 -6.91 4.61
N MET A 57 -6.65 -6.30 4.22
CA MET A 57 -5.30 -6.77 4.58
C MET A 57 -5.10 -6.49 6.07
N PHE A 58 -5.07 -7.52 6.91
CA PHE A 58 -5.04 -7.33 8.37
C PHE A 58 -3.64 -7.36 8.95
N VAL A 59 -2.66 -7.86 8.19
CA VAL A 59 -1.24 -7.86 8.58
C VAL A 59 -0.37 -7.67 7.35
N THR A 60 0.73 -6.94 7.54
CA THR A 60 1.72 -6.64 6.50
C THR A 60 3.14 -6.75 7.05
N ALA A 61 4.11 -7.08 6.21
CA ALA A 61 5.54 -7.05 6.53
C ALA A 61 6.36 -6.61 5.31
N PRO A 62 7.61 -6.15 5.51
CA PRO A 62 8.53 -5.89 4.40
C PRO A 62 8.77 -7.18 3.63
N TYR A 63 8.70 -7.10 2.29
CA TYR A 63 9.11 -8.20 1.43
C TYR A 63 10.52 -7.92 0.92
N GLU A 64 11.51 -8.31 1.74
CA GLU A 64 12.92 -8.02 1.51
C GLU A 64 13.46 -8.40 0.12
N PRO A 65 13.12 -9.58 -0.47
CA PRO A 65 13.69 -10.01 -1.75
C PRO A 65 13.50 -9.01 -2.89
N THR A 66 12.41 -8.27 -2.87
CA THR A 66 12.07 -7.28 -3.90
C THR A 66 11.95 -5.87 -3.34
N SER A 67 12.37 -5.63 -2.10
CA SER A 67 12.11 -4.39 -1.35
C SER A 67 10.64 -3.93 -1.49
N GLY A 68 9.70 -4.87 -1.41
CA GLY A 68 8.27 -4.65 -1.57
C GLY A 68 7.51 -4.77 -0.24
N ILE A 69 6.21 -5.01 -0.33
CA ILE A 69 5.35 -5.33 0.80
C ILE A 69 4.68 -6.69 0.60
N ILE A 70 4.63 -7.48 1.67
CA ILE A 70 3.85 -8.73 1.74
C ILE A 70 2.70 -8.53 2.71
N ALA A 71 1.52 -9.02 2.36
CA ALA A 71 0.31 -8.76 3.12
C ALA A 71 -0.65 -9.97 3.10
N VAL A 72 -1.34 -10.19 4.23
CA VAL A 72 -2.33 -11.28 4.38
C VAL A 72 -3.72 -10.69 4.59
N ASN A 73 -4.70 -11.20 3.84
CA ASN A 73 -6.10 -10.77 3.94
C ASN A 73 -6.93 -11.72 4.82
N ARG A 74 -8.16 -11.34 5.16
CA ARG A 74 -9.07 -12.14 6.01
C ARG A 74 -9.41 -13.54 5.48
N LYS A 75 -9.16 -13.80 4.20
CA LYS A 75 -9.28 -15.12 3.57
C LYS A 75 -7.98 -15.93 3.63
N VAL A 76 -6.99 -15.47 4.40
CA VAL A 76 -5.67 -16.10 4.55
C VAL A 76 -4.90 -16.17 3.21
N GLN A 77 -5.20 -15.26 2.29
CA GLN A 77 -4.48 -15.16 1.02
C GLN A 77 -3.27 -14.22 1.17
N VAL A 78 -2.14 -14.65 0.62
CA VAL A 78 -0.88 -13.91 0.64
C VAL A 78 -0.73 -13.12 -0.65
N ASN A 79 -0.58 -11.80 -0.54
CA ASN A 79 -0.34 -10.90 -1.67
C ASN A 79 1.05 -10.28 -1.52
N LYS A 80 1.84 -10.31 -2.60
CA LYS A 80 3.17 -9.70 -2.67
C LYS A 80 3.10 -8.56 -3.67
N ILE A 81 3.54 -7.37 -3.28
CA ILE A 81 3.52 -6.18 -4.11
C ILE A 81 4.93 -5.61 -4.16
N ASN A 82 5.42 -5.36 -5.37
CA ASN A 82 6.77 -4.85 -5.61
C ASN A 82 6.78 -3.88 -6.79
N VAL A 83 7.86 -3.11 -6.88
CA VAL A 83 8.22 -2.36 -8.08
C VAL A 83 8.77 -3.37 -9.10
N PHE A 84 8.33 -3.29 -10.36
CA PHE A 84 8.82 -4.15 -11.45
C PHE A 84 10.21 -3.72 -11.91
#